data_AF-A0A941VZJ6-F1
#
_entry.id   AF-A0A941VZJ6-F1
#
_cell.length_a   1.000
_cell.length_b   1.000
_cell.length_c   1.000
_cell.angle_alpha   90.00
_cell.angle_beta   90.00
_cell.angle_gamma   90.00
#
_symmetry.space_group_name_H-M   'P 1'
#
loop_
_entity.id
_entity.type
_entity.pdbx_description
1 polymer ?
#
loop_
_entity_poly.entity_id
_entity_poly.type
_entity_poly.pdbx_seq_one_letter_code
_entity_poly.pdbx_strand_id
1 'polypeptide(L)'
;MLYGECLQSLSLHQQLVVQLTPERNGAPSISKIEVKSTAYVQSWSQKKLSSIQFSIQPTQGWDATSNTYSSERVRQSDIYVFCVLSHKNKKTIDPLNLDQWEFYVIDTDRLNRSVGNQKRIMLSRLIKLGPRKVTYKDIAATVKRVKGNIIS
;
A
#
# COMPACT_ATOMS: atom_id res chain seq x y z
N MET A 1 4.24 -26.61 -9.73
CA MET A 1 3.12 -25.89 -10.38
C MET A 1 2.56 -24.72 -9.54
N LEU A 2 3.01 -24.48 -8.30
CA LEU A 2 2.45 -23.42 -7.42
C LEU A 2 2.93 -21.98 -7.69
N TYR A 3 4.01 -21.79 -8.46
CA TYR A 3 4.54 -20.44 -8.77
C TYR A 3 3.67 -19.63 -9.75
N GLY A 4 2.88 -20.32 -10.60
CA GLY A 4 2.04 -19.67 -11.61
C GLY A 4 0.86 -18.91 -10.99
N GLU A 5 0.20 -19.51 -10.00
CA GLU A 5 -0.97 -18.93 -9.33
C GLU A 5 -0.60 -17.74 -8.43
N CYS A 6 0.53 -17.83 -7.72
CA CYS A 6 1.00 -16.74 -6.86
C CYS A 6 1.33 -15.47 -7.68
N LEU A 7 2.01 -15.62 -8.83
CA LEU A 7 2.33 -14.51 -9.73
C LEU A 7 1.10 -13.97 -10.49
N GLN A 8 0.07 -14.78 -10.75
CA GLN A 8 -1.21 -14.29 -11.26
C GLN A 8 -1.89 -13.37 -10.24
N SER A 9 -1.87 -13.73 -8.94
CA SER A 9 -2.42 -12.89 -7.87
C SER A 9 -1.69 -11.55 -7.70
N LEU A 10 -0.38 -11.50 -7.98
CA LEU A 10 0.45 -10.28 -7.91
C LEU A 10 0.31 -9.34 -9.11
N SER A 11 -0.20 -9.85 -10.23
CA SER A 11 -0.46 -9.07 -11.44
C SER A 11 -1.83 -8.39 -11.44
N LEU A 12 -2.79 -8.95 -10.70
CA LEU A 12 -4.00 -8.25 -10.31
C LEU A 12 -3.59 -7.28 -9.20
N HIS A 13 -3.96 -6.02 -9.31
CA HIS A 13 -3.81 -5.04 -8.23
C HIS A 13 -4.55 -5.56 -6.98
N GLN A 14 -3.90 -6.37 -6.15
CA GLN A 14 -4.42 -6.72 -4.84
C GLN A 14 -4.29 -5.47 -3.98
N GLN A 15 -5.42 -4.76 -3.89
CA GLN A 15 -5.66 -3.75 -2.90
C GLN A 15 -6.25 -4.48 -1.70
N LEU A 16 -5.44 -4.66 -0.66
CA LEU A 16 -5.88 -5.25 0.58
C LEU A 16 -5.90 -4.14 1.63
N VAL A 17 -7.10 -3.68 1.97
CA VAL A 17 -7.28 -2.75 3.08
C VAL A 17 -7.35 -3.58 4.35
N VAL A 18 -6.40 -3.39 5.26
CA VAL A 18 -6.35 -4.08 6.56
C VAL A 18 -6.68 -3.06 7.63
N GLN A 19 -7.80 -3.26 8.32
CA GLN A 19 -8.13 -2.49 9.52
C GLN A 19 -7.46 -3.18 10.71
N LEU A 20 -6.51 -2.50 11.37
CA LEU A 20 -5.98 -2.97 12.64
C LEU A 20 -6.87 -2.46 13.77
N THR A 21 -7.67 -3.34 14.35
CA THR A 21 -8.42 -3.04 15.57
C THR A 21 -7.45 -3.05 16.77
N PRO A 22 -7.53 -2.06 17.68
CA PRO A 22 -6.81 -2.13 18.95
C PRO A 22 -7.40 -3.27 19.79
N GLU A 23 -6.53 -4.03 20.45
CA GLU A 23 -6.98 -4.93 21.50
C GLU A 23 -7.60 -4.12 22.65
N ARG A 24 -8.66 -4.69 23.22
CA ARG A 24 -9.62 -4.11 24.17
C ARG A 24 -9.01 -3.18 25.25
N ASN A 25 -9.85 -2.20 25.62
CA ASN A 25 -9.86 -1.36 26.84
C ASN A 25 -9.21 0.04 26.70
N GLY A 26 -10.01 1.05 26.29
CA GLY A 26 -9.67 2.48 26.38
C GLY A 26 -9.08 3.13 25.12
N ALA A 27 -9.56 2.75 23.94
CA ALA A 27 -8.82 2.67 22.68
C ALA A 27 -8.12 3.96 22.15
N PRO A 28 -6.81 3.91 21.83
CA PRO A 28 -6.19 4.86 20.92
C PRO A 28 -6.73 4.64 19.49
N SER A 29 -7.02 5.72 18.76
CA SER A 29 -7.65 5.74 17.43
C SER A 29 -7.28 4.56 16.53
N ILE A 30 -8.27 3.84 15.99
CA ILE A 30 -8.05 2.75 15.02
C ILE A 30 -7.33 3.34 13.81
N SER A 31 -6.14 2.82 13.47
CA SER A 31 -5.46 3.23 12.24
C SER A 31 -5.91 2.33 11.09
N LYS A 32 -6.53 2.93 10.08
CA LYS A 32 -6.88 2.26 8.84
C LYS A 32 -5.64 2.17 7.96
N ILE A 33 -5.21 0.95 7.65
CA ILE A 33 -4.01 0.72 6.85
C ILE A 33 -4.40 0.15 5.50
N GLU A 34 -3.86 0.70 4.43
CA GLU A 34 -4.05 0.16 3.09
C GLU A 34 -2.75 -0.35 2.53
N VAL A 35 -2.75 -1.64 2.19
CA VAL A 35 -1.60 -2.33 1.61
C VAL A 35 -1.82 -2.44 0.10
N LYS A 36 -0.79 -2.05 -0.66
CA LYS A 36 -0.80 -2.06 -2.13
C LYS A 36 0.41 -2.83 -2.62
N SER A 37 0.22 -3.95 -3.32
CA SER A 37 1.32 -4.75 -3.87
C SER A 37 1.40 -4.66 -5.40
N THR A 38 2.62 -4.82 -5.93
CA THR A 38 2.91 -4.86 -7.36
C THR A 38 4.30 -5.47 -7.63
N ALA A 39 4.59 -5.86 -8.86
CA ALA A 39 5.82 -6.56 -9.25
C ALA A 39 6.35 -6.09 -10.61
N TYR A 40 7.68 -6.07 -10.78
CA TYR A 40 8.28 -5.80 -12.11
C TYR A 40 8.05 -6.93 -13.10
N VAL A 41 8.00 -8.17 -12.62
CA VAL A 41 7.82 -9.38 -13.42
C VAL A 41 6.39 -9.88 -13.30
N GLN A 42 5.74 -10.10 -14.43
CA GLN A 42 4.37 -10.61 -14.49
C GLN A 42 4.36 -12.13 -14.74
N SER A 43 3.28 -12.79 -14.29
CA SER A 43 3.04 -14.22 -14.51
C SER A 43 3.02 -14.58 -15.99
N TRP A 44 2.36 -13.77 -16.82
CA TRP A 44 2.28 -13.96 -18.26
C TRP A 44 3.57 -13.56 -19.01
N SER A 45 3.61 -13.88 -20.31
CA SER A 45 4.72 -13.50 -21.19
C SER A 45 4.76 -11.97 -21.36
N GLN A 46 5.89 -11.35 -21.05
CA GLN A 46 6.06 -9.89 -21.14
C GLN A 46 7.25 -9.56 -22.04
N LYS A 47 7.09 -8.58 -22.94
CA LYS A 47 8.18 -8.08 -23.80
C LYS A 47 9.16 -7.19 -23.04
N LYS A 48 8.72 -6.56 -21.96
CA LYS A 48 9.49 -5.68 -21.07
C LYS A 48 8.93 -5.74 -19.65
N LEU A 49 9.72 -5.32 -18.67
CA LEU A 49 9.27 -5.21 -17.28
C LEU A 49 8.13 -4.18 -17.14
N SER A 50 7.23 -4.44 -16.20
CA SER A 50 6.15 -3.52 -15.84
C SER A 50 6.68 -2.22 -15.24
N SER A 51 6.02 -1.10 -15.55
CA SER A 51 6.20 0.12 -14.78
C SER A 51 5.50 -0.02 -13.43
N ILE A 52 6.21 0.35 -12.36
CA ILE A 52 5.66 0.24 -11.00
C ILE A 52 4.81 1.47 -10.70
N GLN A 53 3.51 1.25 -10.52
CA GLN A 53 2.53 2.27 -10.18
C GLN A 53 1.45 1.70 -9.25
N PHE A 54 0.81 2.58 -8.47
CA PHE A 54 -0.22 2.22 -7.51
C PHE A 54 -1.46 3.09 -7.67
N SER A 55 -2.64 2.50 -7.48
CA SER A 55 -3.87 3.27 -7.30
C SER A 55 -3.91 3.88 -5.90
N ILE A 56 -4.09 5.20 -5.83
CA ILE A 56 -4.22 6.01 -4.60
C ILE A 56 -5.43 6.94 -4.70
N GLN A 57 -6.43 6.53 -5.48
CA GLN A 57 -7.62 7.31 -5.78
C GLN A 57 -8.41 7.63 -4.51
N PRO A 58 -8.66 8.92 -4.21
CA PRO A 58 -9.67 9.29 -3.23
C PRO A 58 -11.05 8.81 -3.66
N THR A 59 -11.79 8.22 -2.74
CA THR A 59 -13.14 7.68 -2.95
C THR A 59 -14.13 8.38 -2.02
N GLN A 60 -15.41 8.38 -2.41
CA GLN A 60 -16.47 8.84 -1.52
C GLN A 60 -16.65 7.82 -0.41
N GLY A 61 -16.59 8.28 0.84
CA GLY A 61 -16.93 7.46 1.99
C GLY A 61 -18.42 7.21 2.04
N TRP A 62 -18.83 6.06 2.55
CA TRP A 62 -20.22 5.84 2.93
C TRP A 62 -20.53 6.62 4.21
N ASP A 63 -21.54 7.48 4.19
CA ASP A 63 -22.06 8.16 5.38
C ASP A 63 -23.30 7.41 5.88
N ALA A 64 -23.12 6.68 6.99
CA ALA A 64 -24.18 5.92 7.63
C ALA A 64 -25.27 6.81 8.25
N THR A 65 -24.95 8.07 8.59
CA THR A 65 -25.88 9.01 9.23
C THR A 65 -26.90 9.52 8.23
N SER A 66 -26.45 9.83 7.02
CA SER A 66 -27.30 10.33 5.94
C SER A 66 -27.76 9.24 4.96
N ASN A 67 -27.33 7.99 5.16
CA ASN A 67 -27.59 6.85 4.28
C ASN A 67 -27.24 7.14 2.80
N THR A 68 -26.15 7.88 2.59
CA THR A 68 -25.67 8.29 1.26
C THR A 68 -24.15 8.33 1.23
N TYR A 69 -23.57 8.51 0.05
CA TYR A 69 -22.15 8.78 -0.10
C TYR A 69 -21.83 10.22 0.31
N SER A 70 -20.72 10.41 1.02
CA SER A 70 -20.17 11.73 1.30
C SER A 70 -19.92 12.49 -0.01
N SER A 71 -20.18 13.80 0.02
CA SER A 71 -19.85 14.72 -1.09
C SER A 71 -18.34 14.83 -1.31
N GLU A 72 -17.54 14.58 -0.27
CA GLU A 72 -16.09 14.69 -0.33
C GLU A 72 -15.43 13.37 -0.70
N ARG A 73 -14.40 13.46 -1.55
CA ARG A 73 -13.55 12.32 -1.89
C ARG A 73 -12.29 12.36 -1.06
N VAL A 74 -12.07 11.32 -0.26
CA VAL A 74 -10.91 11.22 0.62
C VAL A 74 -10.20 9.89 0.43
N ARG A 75 -8.93 9.84 0.82
CA ARG A 75 -8.23 8.57 1.01
C ARG A 75 -8.69 8.00 2.35
N GLN A 76 -9.27 6.80 2.32
CA GLN A 76 -9.99 6.22 3.46
C GLN A 76 -9.08 5.64 4.54
N SER A 77 -7.79 5.58 4.26
CA SER A 77 -6.76 4.97 5.10
C SER A 77 -5.93 6.07 5.73
N ASP A 78 -5.43 5.88 6.95
CA ASP A 78 -4.54 6.82 7.63
C ASP A 78 -3.08 6.60 7.20
N ILE A 79 -2.75 5.34 6.87
CA ILE A 79 -1.40 4.92 6.49
C ILE A 79 -1.47 4.02 5.26
N TYR A 80 -0.54 4.22 4.32
CA TYR A 80 -0.32 3.35 3.18
C TYR A 80 0.97 2.55 3.34
N VAL A 81 0.91 1.26 2.99
CA VAL A 81 2.07 0.39 2.84
C VAL A 81 2.14 -0.08 1.39
N PHE A 82 3.13 0.41 0.65
CA PHE A 82 3.39 -0.01 -0.73
C PHE A 82 4.44 -1.11 -0.75
N CYS A 83 4.10 -2.25 -1.33
CA CYS A 83 4.95 -3.43 -1.44
C CYS A 83 5.35 -3.63 -2.91
N VAL A 84 6.65 -3.70 -3.18
CA VAL A 84 7.19 -3.93 -4.53
C VAL A 84 8.00 -5.21 -4.53
N LEU A 85 7.57 -6.22 -5.27
CA LEU A 85 8.42 -7.35 -5.60
C LEU A 85 9.47 -6.86 -6.62
N SER A 86 10.65 -6.53 -6.11
CA SER A 86 11.68 -5.77 -6.82
C SER A 86 12.57 -6.66 -7.70
N HIS A 87 12.59 -7.97 -7.43
CA HIS A 87 13.40 -8.93 -8.15
C HIS A 87 12.96 -9.09 -9.60
N LYS A 88 13.91 -8.94 -10.54
CA LYS A 88 13.62 -8.86 -11.99
C LYS A 88 13.91 -10.16 -12.75
N ASN A 89 14.65 -11.09 -12.15
CA ASN A 89 15.01 -12.33 -12.81
C ASN A 89 13.86 -13.35 -12.66
N LYS A 90 13.10 -13.56 -13.74
CA LYS A 90 11.94 -14.46 -13.80
C LYS A 90 12.25 -15.91 -13.42
N LYS A 91 13.49 -16.39 -13.61
CA LYS A 91 13.86 -17.78 -13.25
C LYS A 91 14.02 -17.99 -11.74
N THR A 92 14.28 -16.91 -11.01
CA THR A 92 14.64 -16.94 -9.58
C THR A 92 13.68 -16.13 -8.72
N ILE A 93 12.60 -15.61 -9.33
CA ILE A 93 11.59 -14.85 -8.61
C ILE A 93 10.79 -15.79 -7.73
N ASP A 94 10.74 -15.44 -6.45
CA ASP A 94 10.01 -16.18 -5.44
C ASP A 94 9.22 -15.18 -4.60
N PRO A 95 7.90 -15.05 -4.87
CA PRO A 95 7.02 -14.21 -4.08
C PRO A 95 7.01 -14.50 -2.57
N LEU A 96 7.37 -15.73 -2.16
CA LEU A 96 7.44 -16.13 -0.75
C LEU A 96 8.74 -15.68 -0.09
N ASN A 97 9.76 -15.35 -0.88
CA ASN A 97 11.00 -14.80 -0.38
C ASN A 97 10.86 -13.29 -0.12
N LEU A 98 10.63 -12.94 1.15
CA LEU A 98 10.45 -11.56 1.61
C LEU A 98 11.68 -10.66 1.37
N ASP A 99 12.86 -11.22 1.16
CA ASP A 99 14.07 -10.44 0.84
C ASP A 99 14.03 -9.90 -0.61
N GLN A 100 13.15 -10.45 -1.46
CA GLN A 100 12.91 -9.94 -2.81
C GLN A 100 11.93 -8.74 -2.83
N TRP A 101 11.33 -8.41 -1.69
CA TRP A 101 10.35 -7.35 -1.55
C TRP A 101 10.94 -6.07 -0.97
N GLU A 102 10.44 -4.94 -1.45
CA GLU A 102 10.66 -3.63 -0.87
C GLU A 102 9.35 -3.08 -0.31
N PHE A 103 9.39 -2.54 0.92
CA PHE A 103 8.22 -1.99 1.59
C PHE A 103 8.41 -0.50 1.86
N TYR A 104 7.38 0.29 1.57
CA TYR A 104 7.38 1.74 1.71
C TYR A 104 6.17 2.19 2.51
N VAL A 105 6.39 2.80 3.68
CA VAL A 105 5.34 3.28 4.58
C VAL A 105 5.23 4.80 4.51
N ILE A 106 4.02 5.32 4.35
CA ILE A 106 3.73 6.77 4.33
C ILE A 106 2.36 7.07 4.94
N ASP A 107 2.24 8.19 5.64
CA ASP A 107 0.98 8.71 6.14
C ASP A 107 0.15 9.37 5.02
N THR A 108 -1.18 9.30 5.17
CA THR A 108 -2.11 9.83 4.19
C THR A 108 -2.07 11.34 4.09
N ASP A 109 -1.77 12.06 5.18
CA ASP A 109 -1.66 13.52 5.15
C ASP A 109 -0.52 13.97 4.24
N ARG A 110 0.64 13.32 4.32
CA ARG A 110 1.77 13.59 3.42
C ARG A 110 1.43 13.27 1.98
N LEU A 111 0.70 12.18 1.70
CA LEU A 111 0.18 11.90 0.36
C LEU A 111 -0.76 13.02 -0.11
N ASN A 112 -1.74 13.40 0.70
CA ASN A 112 -2.71 14.45 0.39
C ASN A 112 -2.01 15.79 0.07
N ARG A 113 -1.08 16.24 0.93
CA ARG A 113 -0.31 17.48 0.72
C ARG A 113 0.54 17.44 -0.55
N SER A 114 1.07 16.27 -0.91
CA SER A 114 2.05 16.16 -2.00
C SER A 114 1.45 15.89 -3.38
N VAL A 115 0.29 15.24 -3.44
CA VAL A 115 -0.32 14.79 -4.70
C VAL A 115 -1.84 15.05 -4.80
N GLY A 116 -2.46 15.70 -3.81
CA GLY A 116 -3.87 16.09 -3.84
C GLY A 116 -4.80 14.94 -4.24
N ASN A 117 -5.66 15.19 -5.23
CA ASN A 117 -6.67 14.23 -5.72
C ASN A 117 -6.17 13.25 -6.79
N GLN A 118 -4.85 13.13 -6.96
CA GLN A 118 -4.25 12.24 -7.95
C GLN A 118 -4.66 10.77 -7.68
N LYS A 119 -5.06 10.07 -8.75
CA LYS A 119 -5.60 8.70 -8.68
C LYS A 119 -4.55 7.60 -8.69
N ARG A 120 -3.35 7.88 -9.20
CA ARG A 120 -2.26 6.90 -9.33
C ARG A 120 -0.93 7.54 -8.99
N ILE A 121 0.00 6.79 -8.41
CA ILE A 121 1.37 7.25 -8.13
C ILE A 121 2.39 6.25 -8.66
N MET A 122 3.40 6.75 -9.39
CA MET A 122 4.55 5.97 -9.85
C MET A 122 5.52 5.75 -8.68
N LEU A 123 6.23 4.61 -8.65
CA LEU A 123 7.24 4.34 -7.61
C LEU A 123 8.29 5.45 -7.48
N SER A 124 8.76 5.98 -8.61
CA SER A 124 9.72 7.09 -8.63
C SER A 124 9.18 8.35 -7.96
N ARG A 125 7.88 8.66 -8.13
CA ARG A 125 7.23 9.78 -7.46
C ARG A 125 7.03 9.47 -5.98
N LEU A 126 6.59 8.25 -5.64
CA LEU A 126 6.43 7.79 -4.26
C LEU A 126 7.74 7.95 -3.48
N ILE A 127 8.88 7.47 -4.00
CA ILE A 127 10.20 7.62 -3.36
C ILE A 127 10.54 9.10 -3.11
N LYS A 128 10.24 9.99 -4.06
CA LYS A 128 10.45 11.45 -3.88
C LYS A 128 9.57 12.07 -2.79
N LEU A 129 8.45 11.42 -2.42
CA LEU A 129 7.65 11.84 -1.27
C LEU A 129 8.28 11.43 0.06
N GLY A 130 9.44 10.77 0.06
CA GLY A 130 10.19 10.39 1.26
C GLY A 130 9.48 9.40 2.19
N PRO A 131 8.88 8.30 1.68
CA PRO A 131 8.32 7.25 2.53
C PRO A 131 9.44 6.58 3.34
N ARG A 132 9.07 5.92 4.44
CA ARG A 132 10.00 5.06 5.18
C ARG A 132 10.15 3.75 4.43
N LYS A 133 11.34 3.49 3.85
CA LYS A 133 11.70 2.18 3.29
C LYS A 133 12.08 1.24 4.42
N VAL A 134 11.45 0.06 4.49
CA VAL A 134 11.59 -0.88 5.62
C VAL A 134 11.64 -2.33 5.14
N THR A 135 12.10 -3.23 6.01
CA THR A 135 11.95 -4.68 5.81
C THR A 135 10.56 -5.13 6.24
N TYR A 136 10.15 -6.36 5.86
CA TYR A 136 8.89 -6.93 6.31
C TYR A 136 8.74 -6.93 7.84
N LYS A 137 9.81 -7.28 8.56
CA LYS A 137 9.83 -7.37 10.03
C LYS A 137 9.60 -6.01 10.70
N ASP A 138 9.97 -4.92 10.03
CA ASP A 138 9.91 -3.56 10.57
C ASP A 138 8.62 -2.81 10.24
N ILE A 139 7.72 -3.37 9.42
CA ILE A 139 6.46 -2.72 9.01
C ILE A 139 5.63 -2.35 10.23
N ALA A 140 5.37 -3.30 11.13
CA ALA A 140 4.51 -3.10 12.29
C ALA A 140 5.05 -2.00 13.22
N ALA A 141 6.35 -2.02 13.52
CA ALA A 141 6.99 -1.00 14.34
C ALA A 141 6.96 0.38 13.66
N THR A 142 7.13 0.42 12.34
CA THR A 142 7.12 1.67 11.56
C THR A 142 5.73 2.27 11.48
N VAL A 143 4.70 1.47 11.25
CA VAL A 143 3.28 1.89 11.29
C VAL A 143 2.95 2.52 12.64
N LYS A 144 3.33 1.87 13.74
CA LYS A 144 3.13 2.41 15.11
C LYS A 144 3.80 3.78 15.28
N ARG A 145 5.02 3.95 14.75
CA ARG A 145 5.77 5.21 14.82
C ARG A 145 5.15 6.32 13.98
N VAL A 146 4.74 5.99 12.75
CA VAL A 146 4.06 6.96 11.86
C VAL A 146 2.75 7.42 12.50
N LYS A 147 1.99 6.50 13.12
CA LYS A 147 0.80 6.84 13.90
C LYS A 147 1.10 7.77 15.08
N GLY A 148 2.16 7.48 15.86
CA GLY A 148 2.53 8.31 17.02
C GLY A 148 2.76 9.78 16.67
N ASN A 149 3.28 10.05 15.47
CA ASN A 149 3.50 11.40 14.96
C ASN A 149 2.21 12.11 14.45
N ILE A 150 1.10 11.38 14.28
CA ILE A 150 -0.20 11.95 13.84
C ILE A 150 -0.99 12.47 15.06
N ILE A 151 -0.74 11.94 16.25
CA ILE A 151 -1.53 12.21 17.47
C ILE A 151 -0.82 13.20 18.43
N SER A 152 0.44 13.55 18.14
CA SER A 152 1.24 14.56 18.88
C SER A 152 1.08 15.95 18.29
#